data_AF-A0A7J4NT58-F1
#
_entry.id   AF-A0A7J4NT58-F1
#
_cell.length_a   1.000
_cell.length_b   1.000
_cell.length_c   1.000
_cell.angle_alpha   90.00
_cell.angle_beta   90.00
_cell.angle_gamma   90.00
#
_symmetry.space_group_name_H-M   'P 1'
#
loop_
_entity.id
_entity.type
_entity.pdbx_description
1 polymer ?
#
loop_
_entity_poly.entity_id
_entity_poly.type
_entity_poly.pdbx_seq_one_letter_code
_entity_poly.pdbx_strand_id
1 'polypeptide(L)'
;MKFIEKIFGKKEEAPAKLTFKFNELPAWLEKEGKNRFTELGAHIGHKYSEISSALEDLSEAKERLVDASFGEKVYKRLAKAGASNRDNLVKNLDIIIEKTAIPEDTDPSGAYQFHLDAKSVLNTCLENAVRSQQYVKALFPEEYKDIFGGLKHLDVLLDELVAPINAVKDELEAYDKLPGDIEQIRQMSQQIPAGQKNINELTGKYETLKVELGSEEARLEEVEAGDEFTRARELEEQARTLKGQISELDSNLAGLFAPLSKALSRMEKQDGSARHIMSANSRKVLKILKDELVSALDVDLSCFLVEMKGRVEDGSLGLKQQKMNKTLEQIDRLVGTDVLLRLKSQREGYSSELAGVRGELEGLTVYREKTQVEDRISECRNVMDSTEQKLDAEKREVARLKKEVEEMKSGLDSDLSDIFGKDIEVGY
;
A
#
# COMPACT_ATOMS: atom_id res chain seq x y z
N MET A 1 -53.12 23.64 -48.03
CA MET A 1 -52.29 23.29 -46.85
C MET A 1 -52.99 23.48 -45.49
N LYS A 2 -53.95 24.41 -45.32
CA LYS A 2 -54.63 24.67 -44.02
C LYS A 2 -55.64 23.62 -43.52
N PHE A 3 -55.93 22.56 -44.29
CA PHE A 3 -56.91 21.52 -43.91
C PHE A 3 -56.26 20.36 -43.14
N ILE A 4 -55.00 20.03 -43.43
CA ILE A 4 -54.26 18.94 -42.77
C ILE A 4 -53.80 19.36 -41.37
N GLU A 5 -53.39 20.62 -41.18
CA GLU A 5 -53.02 21.17 -39.85
C GLU A 5 -54.20 21.19 -38.85
N LYS A 6 -55.44 21.16 -39.35
CA LYS A 6 -56.65 21.19 -38.52
C LYS A 6 -57.12 19.79 -38.09
N ILE A 7 -56.63 18.73 -38.74
CA ILE A 7 -57.00 17.34 -38.45
C ILE A 7 -55.97 16.66 -37.53
N PHE A 8 -54.69 17.05 -37.60
CA PHE A 8 -53.61 16.35 -36.89
C PHE A 8 -53.10 17.02 -35.61
N GLY A 9 -53.68 18.15 -35.21
CA GLY A 9 -53.12 18.95 -34.10
C GLY A 9 -51.73 19.50 -34.45
N LYS A 10 -51.32 20.58 -33.79
CA LYS A 10 -49.89 20.92 -33.79
C LYS A 10 -49.17 19.74 -33.14
N LYS A 11 -48.16 19.17 -33.79
CA LYS A 11 -47.16 18.37 -33.08
C LYS A 11 -46.70 19.22 -31.91
N GLU A 12 -46.89 18.74 -30.69
CA GLU A 12 -46.17 19.29 -29.54
C GLU A 12 -44.70 19.32 -29.93
N GLU A 13 -44.13 20.52 -29.99
CA GLU A 13 -42.69 20.68 -30.11
C GLU A 13 -42.10 19.89 -28.93
N ALA A 14 -41.24 18.91 -29.24
CA ALA A 14 -40.53 18.17 -28.20
C ALA A 14 -39.91 19.18 -27.21
N PRO A 15 -39.99 18.92 -25.90
CA PRO A 15 -39.48 19.86 -24.90
C PRO A 15 -38.03 20.23 -25.27
N ALA A 16 -37.76 21.53 -25.35
CA ALA A 16 -36.45 22.02 -25.76
C ALA A 16 -35.40 21.52 -24.75
N LYS A 17 -34.45 20.72 -25.24
CA LYS A 17 -33.30 20.23 -24.46
C LYS A 17 -32.54 21.42 -23.87
N LEU A 18 -32.39 21.46 -22.55
CA LEU A 18 -31.69 22.50 -21.84
C LEU A 18 -30.23 22.08 -21.65
N THR A 19 -29.29 22.88 -22.18
CA THR A 19 -27.86 22.60 -22.06
C THR A 19 -27.20 23.64 -21.14
N PHE A 20 -26.48 23.17 -20.12
CA PHE A 20 -25.73 24.03 -19.18
C PHE A 20 -24.25 23.66 -19.16
N LYS A 21 -23.37 24.63 -18.93
CA LYS A 21 -21.99 24.27 -18.54
C LYS A 21 -21.99 23.79 -17.10
N PHE A 22 -21.17 22.80 -16.78
CA PHE A 22 -21.07 22.25 -15.43
C PHE A 22 -20.81 23.33 -14.35
N ASN A 23 -19.97 24.32 -14.65
CA ASN A 23 -19.67 25.42 -13.73
C ASN A 23 -20.85 26.39 -13.50
N GLU A 24 -21.85 26.39 -14.38
CA GLU A 24 -23.06 27.22 -14.26
C GLU A 24 -24.16 26.50 -13.48
N LEU A 25 -24.02 25.17 -13.29
CA LEU A 25 -25.02 24.30 -12.68
C LEU A 25 -25.39 24.70 -11.24
N PRO A 26 -24.46 25.08 -10.33
CA PRO A 26 -24.82 25.50 -8.98
C PRO A 26 -25.75 26.73 -8.95
N ALA A 27 -25.44 27.75 -9.75
CA ALA A 27 -26.25 28.96 -9.83
C ALA A 27 -27.62 28.69 -10.47
N TRP A 28 -27.66 27.79 -11.45
CA TRP A 28 -28.90 27.34 -12.05
C TRP A 28 -29.77 26.55 -11.06
N LEU A 29 -29.19 25.62 -10.30
CA LEU A 29 -29.88 24.82 -9.28
C LEU A 29 -30.48 25.68 -8.17
N GLU A 30 -29.78 26.72 -7.73
CA GLU A 30 -30.31 27.62 -6.72
C GLU A 30 -31.55 28.36 -7.24
N LYS A 31 -31.50 28.85 -8.48
CA LYS A 31 -32.61 29.56 -9.10
C LYS A 31 -33.79 28.63 -9.38
N GLU A 32 -33.53 27.47 -9.98
CA GLU A 32 -34.57 26.58 -10.44
C GLU A 32 -35.18 25.78 -9.30
N GLY A 33 -34.40 25.42 -8.27
CA GLY A 33 -34.92 24.85 -7.05
C GLY A 33 -35.88 25.80 -6.33
N LYS A 34 -35.50 27.09 -6.20
CA LYS A 34 -36.42 28.12 -5.68
C LYS A 34 -37.72 28.15 -6.47
N ASN A 35 -37.67 28.17 -7.80
CA ASN A 35 -38.85 28.17 -8.66
C ASN A 35 -39.70 26.90 -8.49
N ARG A 36 -39.07 25.72 -8.47
CA ARG A 36 -39.72 24.41 -8.36
C ARG A 36 -40.48 24.27 -7.05
N PHE A 37 -39.89 24.72 -5.95
CA PHE A 37 -40.47 24.57 -4.61
C PHE A 37 -41.16 25.86 -4.09
N THR A 38 -41.37 26.87 -4.94
CA THR A 38 -41.98 28.15 -4.53
C THR A 38 -43.40 27.94 -4.00
N GLU A 39 -44.22 27.15 -4.70
CA GLU A 39 -45.61 26.87 -4.30
C GLU A 39 -45.67 26.10 -2.99
N LEU A 40 -44.73 25.16 -2.78
CA LEU A 40 -44.60 24.42 -1.54
C LEU A 40 -44.18 25.33 -0.38
N GLY A 41 -43.21 26.23 -0.59
CA GLY A 41 -42.80 27.23 0.39
C GLY A 41 -43.95 28.19 0.75
N ALA A 42 -44.76 28.61 -0.23
CA ALA A 42 -45.94 29.43 0.02
C ALA A 42 -47.01 28.69 0.83
N HIS A 43 -47.24 27.39 0.56
CA HIS A 43 -48.13 26.54 1.36
C HIS A 43 -47.62 26.39 2.79
N ILE A 44 -46.31 26.15 2.98
CA ILE A 44 -45.67 26.07 4.29
C ILE A 44 -45.87 27.37 5.07
N GLY A 45 -45.58 28.53 4.46
CA GLY A 45 -45.77 29.84 5.10
C GLY A 45 -47.22 30.12 5.48
N HIS A 46 -48.18 29.71 4.64
CA HIS A 46 -49.61 29.81 4.97
C HIS A 46 -49.97 28.92 6.16
N LYS A 47 -49.54 27.65 6.16
CA LYS A 47 -49.82 26.71 7.24
C LYS A 47 -49.17 27.14 8.55
N TYR A 48 -47.97 27.68 8.52
CA TYR A 48 -47.32 28.28 9.69
C TYR A 48 -48.15 29.41 10.30
N SER A 49 -48.74 30.26 9.45
CA SER A 49 -49.62 31.34 9.91
C SER A 49 -50.89 30.77 10.57
N GLU A 50 -51.52 29.77 9.97
CA GLU A 50 -52.72 29.11 10.53
C GLU A 50 -52.41 28.40 11.86
N ILE A 51 -51.28 27.70 11.93
CA ILE A 51 -50.82 27.03 13.16
C ILE A 51 -50.56 28.08 14.24
N SER A 52 -49.91 29.20 13.93
CA SER A 52 -49.70 30.29 14.88
C SER A 52 -51.02 30.83 15.44
N SER A 53 -52.01 31.08 14.58
CA SER A 53 -53.33 31.51 15.02
C SER A 53 -54.03 30.45 15.89
N ALA A 54 -53.91 29.17 15.54
CA ALA A 54 -54.48 28.08 16.36
C ALA A 54 -53.82 27.99 17.74
N LEU A 55 -52.51 28.29 17.85
CA LEU A 55 -51.80 28.37 19.14
C LEU A 55 -52.24 29.58 19.97
N GLU A 56 -52.51 30.73 19.33
CA GLU A 56 -53.07 31.92 19.98
C GLU A 56 -54.48 31.63 20.53
N ASP A 57 -55.37 31.05 19.70
CA ASP A 57 -56.71 30.65 20.11
C ASP A 57 -56.69 29.64 21.28
N LEU A 58 -55.75 28.70 21.26
CA LEU A 58 -55.51 27.76 22.36
C LEU A 58 -55.05 28.46 23.63
N SER A 59 -54.20 29.49 23.50
CA SER A 59 -53.77 30.32 24.62
C SER A 59 -54.97 31.07 25.23
N GLU A 60 -55.83 31.66 24.42
CA GLU A 60 -57.06 32.31 24.92
C GLU A 60 -58.02 31.33 25.60
N ALA A 61 -58.25 30.15 25.00
CA ALA A 61 -59.09 29.12 25.58
C ALA A 61 -58.52 28.59 26.91
N LYS A 62 -57.19 28.50 27.02
CA LYS A 62 -56.48 28.17 28.26
C LYS A 62 -56.73 29.23 29.33
N GLU A 63 -56.62 30.52 29.03
CA GLU A 63 -56.91 31.60 29.98
C GLU A 63 -58.38 31.56 30.45
N ARG A 64 -59.33 31.31 29.53
CA ARG A 64 -60.75 31.11 29.89
C ARG A 64 -60.94 29.95 30.88
N LEU A 65 -60.21 28.84 30.70
CA LEU A 65 -60.24 27.73 31.64
C LEU A 65 -59.66 28.10 33.01
N VAL A 66 -58.59 28.89 33.07
CA VAL A 66 -57.99 29.37 34.33
C VAL A 66 -59.00 30.20 35.14
N ASP A 67 -59.72 31.09 34.46
CA ASP A 67 -60.72 31.98 35.06
C ASP A 67 -62.06 31.29 35.38
N ALA A 68 -62.31 30.11 34.80
CA ALA A 68 -63.56 29.39 35.00
C ALA A 68 -63.79 29.01 36.47
N SER A 69 -65.02 29.27 36.94
CA SER A 69 -65.44 28.99 38.32
C SER A 69 -66.25 27.70 38.41
N PHE A 70 -66.20 27.03 39.56
CA PHE A 70 -67.04 25.86 39.80
C PHE A 70 -68.51 26.27 39.91
N GLY A 71 -69.42 25.52 39.28
CA GLY A 71 -70.86 25.74 39.44
C GLY A 71 -71.33 25.66 40.90
N GLU A 72 -72.43 26.33 41.23
CA GLU A 72 -72.95 26.55 42.59
C GLU A 72 -73.22 25.25 43.41
N LYS A 73 -73.19 24.06 42.79
CA LYS A 73 -73.51 22.75 43.40
C LYS A 73 -72.36 21.72 43.36
N VAL A 74 -71.10 22.14 43.31
CA VAL A 74 -69.96 21.20 43.31
C VAL A 74 -69.50 20.84 44.74
N TYR A 75 -69.43 19.54 45.05
CA TYR A 75 -68.91 19.06 46.35
C TYR A 75 -67.42 19.43 46.55
N LYS A 76 -67.03 19.86 47.77
CA LYS A 76 -65.67 20.33 48.10
C LYS A 76 -64.53 19.41 47.66
N ARG A 77 -64.68 18.08 47.79
CA ARG A 77 -63.66 17.10 47.36
C ARG A 77 -63.51 17.04 45.84
N LEU A 78 -64.61 17.17 45.11
CA LEU A 78 -64.64 17.18 43.66
C LEU A 78 -64.05 18.50 43.11
N ALA A 79 -64.35 19.63 43.75
CA ALA A 79 -63.75 20.92 43.42
C ALA A 79 -62.22 20.91 43.58
N LYS A 80 -61.69 20.33 44.68
CA LYS A 80 -60.24 20.20 44.89
C LYS A 80 -59.56 19.33 43.83
N ALA A 81 -60.16 18.19 43.50
CA ALA A 81 -59.65 17.32 42.44
C ALA A 81 -59.74 18.00 41.06
N GLY A 82 -60.82 18.72 40.78
CA GLY A 82 -61.02 19.51 39.58
C GLY A 82 -59.96 20.60 39.40
N ALA A 83 -59.68 21.39 40.44
CA ALA A 83 -58.65 22.43 40.41
C ALA A 83 -57.27 21.86 40.07
N SER A 84 -56.84 20.80 40.77
CA SER A 84 -55.54 20.17 40.49
C SER A 84 -55.44 19.59 39.08
N ASN A 85 -56.52 19.03 38.55
CA ASN A 85 -56.53 18.48 37.20
C ASN A 85 -56.60 19.57 36.12
N ARG A 86 -57.29 20.69 36.41
CA ARG A 86 -57.28 21.91 35.59
C ARG A 86 -55.87 22.48 35.49
N ASP A 87 -55.19 22.69 36.62
CA ASP A 87 -53.83 23.25 36.63
C ASP A 87 -52.84 22.34 35.86
N ASN A 88 -53.00 21.02 35.95
CA ASN A 88 -52.22 20.09 35.16
C ASN A 88 -52.54 20.15 33.65
N LEU A 89 -53.80 20.36 33.26
CA LEU A 89 -54.16 20.57 31.85
C LEU A 89 -53.56 21.87 31.33
N VAL A 90 -53.69 22.96 32.07
CA VAL A 90 -53.10 24.28 31.76
C VAL A 90 -51.61 24.15 31.53
N LYS A 91 -50.88 23.46 32.43
CA LYS A 91 -49.45 23.22 32.27
C LYS A 91 -49.10 22.45 30.98
N ASN A 92 -49.91 21.46 30.59
CA ASN A 92 -49.67 20.74 29.33
C ASN A 92 -49.98 21.62 28.12
N LEU A 93 -50.98 22.51 28.20
CA LEU A 93 -51.25 23.50 27.15
C LEU A 93 -50.11 24.51 27.01
N ASP A 94 -49.55 24.99 28.12
CA ASP A 94 -48.36 25.86 28.08
C ASP A 94 -47.19 25.18 27.37
N ILE A 95 -46.94 23.90 27.67
CA ILE A 95 -45.87 23.13 26.99
C ILE A 95 -46.13 23.03 25.48
N ILE A 96 -47.36 22.79 25.04
CA ILE A 96 -47.70 22.73 23.62
C ILE A 96 -47.44 24.09 22.95
N ILE A 97 -47.92 25.17 23.56
CA ILE A 97 -47.79 26.53 23.01
C ILE A 97 -46.31 26.95 22.94
N GLU A 98 -45.54 26.72 24.02
CA GLU A 98 -44.13 27.12 24.10
C GLU A 98 -43.23 26.29 23.18
N LYS A 99 -43.49 24.97 23.06
CA LYS A 99 -42.61 24.07 22.31
C LYS A 99 -42.97 23.93 20.83
N THR A 100 -44.16 24.37 20.42
CA THR A 100 -44.55 24.41 19.00
C THR A 100 -44.12 25.76 18.39
N ALA A 101 -42.82 26.04 18.46
CA ALA A 101 -42.26 27.29 17.94
C ALA A 101 -42.20 27.24 16.41
N ILE A 102 -42.86 28.20 15.75
CA ILE A 102 -42.91 28.29 14.29
C ILE A 102 -41.54 28.71 13.73
N PRO A 103 -40.95 27.97 12.78
CA PRO A 103 -39.71 28.36 12.12
C PRO A 103 -39.85 29.65 11.28
N GLU A 104 -38.75 30.39 11.11
CA GLU A 104 -38.71 31.59 10.27
C GLU A 104 -38.59 31.28 8.77
N ASP A 105 -37.92 30.18 8.43
CA ASP A 105 -37.79 29.72 7.04
C ASP A 105 -39.01 28.89 6.60
N THR A 106 -39.24 28.85 5.30
CA THR A 106 -40.30 28.02 4.68
C THR A 106 -39.69 26.86 3.91
N ASP A 107 -38.52 26.41 4.36
CA ASP A 107 -37.81 25.30 3.74
C ASP A 107 -38.57 23.99 3.96
N PRO A 108 -38.82 23.18 2.92
CA PRO A 108 -39.57 21.92 3.06
C PRO A 108 -38.97 20.92 4.05
N SER A 109 -37.64 20.80 4.08
CA SER A 109 -36.95 19.89 4.99
C SER A 109 -37.06 20.38 6.44
N GLY A 110 -36.91 21.69 6.67
CA GLY A 110 -37.18 22.33 7.96
C GLY A 110 -38.63 22.14 8.44
N ALA A 111 -39.60 22.33 7.54
CA ALA A 111 -41.02 22.18 7.84
C ALA A 111 -41.43 20.75 8.18
N TYR A 112 -40.83 19.75 7.52
CA TYR A 112 -41.02 18.35 7.87
C TYR A 112 -40.53 18.06 9.29
N GLN A 113 -39.35 18.56 9.66
CA GLN A 113 -38.81 18.37 11.01
C GLN A 113 -39.67 19.06 12.08
N PHE A 114 -40.11 20.30 11.82
CA PHE A 114 -41.05 21.00 12.68
C PHE A 114 -42.35 20.20 12.91
N HIS A 115 -42.93 19.61 11.86
CA HIS A 115 -44.11 18.76 11.99
C HIS A 115 -43.87 17.59 12.96
N LEU A 116 -42.75 16.88 12.82
CA LEU A 116 -42.43 15.74 13.69
C LEU A 116 -42.32 16.16 15.15
N ASP A 117 -41.63 17.27 15.40
CA ASP A 117 -41.42 17.79 16.75
C ASP A 117 -42.73 18.27 17.38
N ALA A 118 -43.54 19.03 16.62
CA ALA A 118 -44.84 19.53 17.05
C ALA A 118 -45.84 18.39 17.35
N LYS A 119 -45.94 17.38 16.47
CA LYS A 119 -46.78 16.18 16.70
C LYS A 119 -46.32 15.41 17.94
N SER A 120 -45.01 15.27 18.12
CA SER A 120 -44.44 14.59 19.30
C SER A 120 -44.81 15.30 20.59
N VAL A 121 -44.67 16.63 20.63
CA VAL A 121 -45.08 17.48 21.77
C VAL A 121 -46.59 17.33 22.03
N LEU A 122 -47.42 17.48 21.00
CA LEU A 122 -48.87 17.39 21.10
C LEU A 122 -49.30 16.03 21.68
N ASN A 123 -48.83 14.93 21.10
CA ASN A 123 -49.17 13.57 21.54
C ASN A 123 -48.73 13.31 22.98
N THR A 124 -47.50 13.67 23.33
CA THR A 124 -46.97 13.49 24.69
C THR A 124 -47.81 14.26 25.72
N CYS A 125 -48.19 15.49 25.41
CA CYS A 125 -49.00 16.32 26.31
C CYS A 125 -50.44 15.79 26.43
N LEU A 126 -51.04 15.31 25.34
CA LEU A 126 -52.36 14.68 25.34
C LEU A 126 -52.39 13.41 26.20
N GLU A 127 -51.38 12.55 26.06
CA GLU A 127 -51.23 11.32 26.85
C GLU A 127 -51.08 11.63 28.36
N ASN A 128 -50.26 12.63 28.71
CA ASN A 128 -50.05 13.06 30.09
C ASN A 128 -51.30 13.71 30.71
N ALA A 129 -52.20 14.25 29.89
CA ALA A 129 -53.37 15.00 30.33
C ALA A 129 -54.68 14.19 30.29
N VAL A 130 -54.70 12.90 29.92
CA VAL A 130 -55.94 12.09 29.77
C VAL A 130 -56.85 12.17 31.00
N ARG A 131 -56.29 12.00 32.20
CA ARG A 131 -57.07 12.09 33.45
C ARG A 131 -57.55 13.52 33.69
N SER A 132 -56.69 14.50 33.46
CA SER A 132 -57.03 15.92 33.59
C SER A 132 -58.20 16.31 32.68
N GLN A 133 -58.18 15.85 31.43
CA GLN A 133 -59.24 16.07 30.46
C GLN A 133 -60.59 15.53 30.93
N GLN A 134 -60.64 14.36 31.58
CA GLN A 134 -61.89 13.80 32.11
C GLN A 134 -62.50 14.68 33.22
N TYR A 135 -61.67 15.22 34.12
CA TYR A 135 -62.13 16.13 35.17
C TYR A 135 -62.58 17.47 34.60
N VAL A 136 -61.81 18.05 33.67
CA VAL A 136 -62.13 19.33 33.05
C VAL A 136 -63.41 19.20 32.22
N LYS A 137 -63.58 18.13 31.44
CA LYS A 137 -64.83 17.83 30.71
C LYS A 137 -66.06 17.76 31.61
N ALA A 138 -65.92 17.22 32.82
CA ALA A 138 -67.04 17.06 33.75
C ALA A 138 -67.40 18.35 34.49
N LEU A 139 -66.43 19.23 34.73
CA LEU A 139 -66.58 20.42 35.59
C LEU A 139 -66.64 21.74 34.83
N PHE A 140 -66.03 21.78 33.64
CA PHE A 140 -65.87 22.95 32.77
C PHE A 140 -66.15 22.52 31.31
N PRO A 141 -67.38 22.09 30.99
CA PRO A 141 -67.68 21.44 29.72
C PRO A 141 -67.55 22.37 28.50
N GLU A 142 -67.81 23.67 28.64
CA GLU A 142 -67.68 24.65 27.55
C GLU A 142 -66.20 24.94 27.28
N GLU A 143 -65.40 25.19 28.32
CA GLU A 143 -63.96 25.43 28.21
C GLU A 143 -63.24 24.18 27.69
N TYR A 144 -63.67 22.99 28.13
CA TYR A 144 -63.16 21.72 27.61
C TYR A 144 -63.41 21.58 26.11
N LYS A 145 -64.60 21.96 25.65
CA LYS A 145 -64.98 21.88 24.24
C LYS A 145 -64.12 22.79 23.38
N ASP A 146 -63.87 24.02 23.84
CA ASP A 146 -62.99 24.97 23.17
C ASP A 146 -61.55 24.45 23.07
N ILE A 147 -60.99 24.00 24.20
CA ILE A 147 -59.62 23.46 24.25
C ILE A 147 -59.48 22.23 23.36
N PHE A 148 -60.37 21.26 23.48
CA PHE A 148 -60.26 20.03 22.70
C PHE A 148 -60.52 20.27 21.21
N GLY A 149 -61.40 21.23 20.89
CA GLY A 149 -61.59 21.72 19.52
C GLY A 149 -60.30 22.32 18.95
N GLY A 150 -59.64 23.20 19.69
CA GLY A 150 -58.36 23.81 19.30
C GLY A 150 -57.24 22.78 19.12
N LEU A 151 -57.10 21.83 20.06
CA LEU A 151 -56.08 20.78 19.97
C LEU A 151 -56.29 19.87 18.75
N LYS A 152 -57.55 19.53 18.44
CA LYS A 152 -57.88 18.77 17.23
C LYS A 152 -57.62 19.59 15.96
N HIS A 153 -57.89 20.89 15.98
CA HIS A 153 -57.62 21.75 14.84
C HIS A 153 -56.10 21.85 14.58
N LEU A 154 -55.31 22.05 15.64
CA LEU A 154 -53.85 22.05 15.57
C LEU A 154 -53.32 20.73 15.00
N ASP A 155 -53.84 19.58 15.45
CA ASP A 155 -53.47 18.26 14.95
C ASP A 155 -53.69 18.14 13.43
N VAL A 156 -54.84 18.62 12.94
CA VAL A 156 -55.18 18.63 11.51
C VAL A 156 -54.26 19.56 10.72
N LEU A 157 -53.99 20.77 11.23
CA LEU A 157 -53.10 21.71 10.55
C LEU A 157 -51.68 21.16 10.40
N LEU A 158 -51.19 20.43 11.41
CA LEU A 158 -49.90 19.75 11.33
C LEU A 158 -49.90 18.66 10.23
N ASP A 159 -50.99 17.90 10.07
CA ASP A 159 -51.09 16.90 9.00
C ASP A 159 -51.19 17.56 7.61
N GLU A 160 -51.93 18.66 7.50
CA GLU A 160 -52.05 19.44 6.27
C GLU A 160 -50.75 20.15 5.85
N LEU A 161 -49.89 20.48 6.82
CA LEU A 161 -48.54 20.99 6.55
C LEU A 161 -47.68 19.92 5.87
N VAL A 162 -47.67 18.69 6.40
CA VAL A 162 -46.72 17.66 5.95
C VAL A 162 -47.17 16.92 4.68
N ALA A 163 -48.48 16.87 4.40
CA ALA A 163 -49.00 16.07 3.29
C ALA A 163 -48.40 16.43 1.91
N PRO A 164 -48.30 17.72 1.51
CA PRO A 164 -47.65 18.07 0.25
C PRO A 164 -46.13 17.85 0.26
N ILE A 165 -45.48 17.98 1.42
CA ILE A 165 -44.04 17.72 1.56
C ILE A 165 -43.76 16.23 1.32
N ASN A 166 -44.55 15.35 1.93
CA ASN A 166 -44.44 13.90 1.74
C ASN A 166 -44.67 13.47 0.29
N ALA A 167 -45.49 14.21 -0.47
CA ALA A 167 -45.75 13.89 -1.87
C ALA A 167 -44.53 14.11 -2.78
N VAL A 168 -43.59 14.97 -2.39
CA VAL A 168 -42.36 15.29 -3.15
C VAL A 168 -41.08 14.92 -2.41
N LYS A 169 -41.19 14.04 -1.39
CA LYS A 169 -40.08 13.72 -0.50
C LYS A 169 -38.86 13.16 -1.24
N ASP A 170 -39.07 12.21 -2.14
CA ASP A 170 -37.97 11.60 -2.91
C ASP A 170 -37.28 12.62 -3.83
N GLU A 171 -38.05 13.57 -4.40
CA GLU A 171 -37.51 14.67 -5.22
C GLU A 171 -36.69 15.65 -4.37
N LEU A 172 -37.14 15.97 -3.15
CA LEU A 172 -36.41 16.82 -2.21
C LEU A 172 -35.10 16.16 -1.76
N GLU A 173 -35.14 14.89 -1.39
CA GLU A 173 -33.94 14.15 -0.98
C GLU A 173 -32.91 14.03 -2.12
N ALA A 174 -33.37 13.92 -3.37
CA ALA A 174 -32.49 13.92 -4.53
C ALA A 174 -31.92 15.33 -4.79
N TYR A 175 -32.76 16.37 -4.72
CA TYR A 175 -32.33 17.77 -4.88
C TYR A 175 -31.26 18.18 -3.87
N ASP A 176 -31.42 17.80 -2.60
CA ASP A 176 -30.49 18.13 -1.52
C ASP A 176 -29.10 17.47 -1.71
N LYS A 177 -29.00 16.39 -2.47
CA LYS A 177 -27.73 15.70 -2.77
C LYS A 177 -26.95 16.33 -3.93
N LEU A 178 -27.64 16.95 -4.88
CA LEU A 178 -27.03 17.50 -6.10
C LEU A 178 -25.83 18.43 -5.84
N PRO A 179 -25.84 19.35 -4.87
CA PRO A 179 -24.67 20.19 -4.59
C PRO A 179 -23.44 19.40 -4.16
N GLY A 180 -23.65 18.31 -3.41
CA GLY A 180 -22.60 17.38 -3.00
C GLY A 180 -22.02 16.61 -4.18
N ASP A 181 -22.89 16.10 -5.06
CA ASP A 181 -22.48 15.35 -6.25
C ASP A 181 -21.69 16.23 -7.23
N ILE A 182 -22.12 17.48 -7.44
CA ILE A 182 -21.40 18.47 -8.24
C ILE A 182 -20.01 18.73 -7.65
N GLU A 183 -19.91 18.91 -6.33
CA GLU A 183 -18.63 19.15 -5.68
C GLU A 183 -17.70 17.93 -5.82
N GLN A 184 -18.24 16.73 -5.67
CA GLN A 184 -17.49 15.49 -5.79
C GLN A 184 -16.96 15.28 -7.23
N ILE A 185 -17.81 15.48 -8.25
CA ILE A 185 -17.40 15.45 -9.66
C ILE A 185 -16.29 16.47 -9.91
N ARG A 186 -16.42 17.69 -9.38
CA ARG A 186 -15.42 18.75 -9.53
C ARG A 186 -14.07 18.35 -8.94
N GLN A 187 -14.07 17.84 -7.71
CA GLN A 187 -12.84 17.44 -7.01
C GLN A 187 -12.13 16.28 -7.73
N MET A 188 -12.87 15.23 -8.10
CA MET A 188 -12.29 14.09 -8.82
C MET A 188 -11.77 14.51 -10.21
N SER A 189 -12.50 15.39 -10.91
CA SER A 189 -12.08 15.92 -12.21
C SER A 189 -10.78 16.73 -12.12
N GLN A 190 -10.52 17.41 -11.00
CA GLN A 190 -9.26 18.13 -10.76
C GLN A 190 -8.07 17.21 -10.45
N GLN A 191 -8.32 16.01 -9.91
CA GLN A 191 -7.28 15.02 -9.62
C GLN A 191 -6.76 14.32 -10.89
N ILE A 192 -7.61 14.15 -11.91
CA ILE A 192 -7.25 13.46 -13.16
C ILE A 192 -6.05 14.13 -13.88
N PRO A 193 -6.01 15.46 -14.10
CA PRO A 193 -4.85 16.13 -14.68
C PRO A 193 -3.56 15.96 -13.87
N ALA A 194 -3.65 15.97 -12.53
CA ALA A 194 -2.50 15.75 -11.67
C ALA A 194 -1.95 14.33 -11.83
N GLY A 195 -2.82 13.32 -11.82
CA GLY A 195 -2.42 11.93 -12.09
C GLY A 195 -1.84 11.74 -13.50
N GLN A 196 -2.42 12.41 -14.51
CA GLN A 196 -1.88 12.38 -15.87
C GLN A 196 -0.48 13.01 -15.97
N LYS A 197 -0.24 14.09 -15.23
CA LYS A 197 1.10 14.70 -15.13
C LYS A 197 2.08 13.74 -14.47
N ASN A 198 1.71 13.08 -13.38
CA ASN A 198 2.54 12.07 -12.71
C ASN A 198 2.88 10.90 -13.66
N ILE A 199 1.92 10.41 -14.43
CA ILE A 199 2.13 9.37 -15.45
C ILE A 199 3.19 9.82 -16.46
N ASN A 200 3.10 11.06 -16.95
CA ASN A 200 4.06 11.60 -17.91
C ASN A 200 5.47 11.73 -17.29
N GLU A 201 5.58 12.18 -16.05
CA GLU A 201 6.85 12.27 -15.32
C GLU A 201 7.48 10.90 -15.08
N LEU A 202 6.70 9.91 -14.64
CA LEU A 202 7.16 8.53 -14.43
C LEU A 202 7.58 7.87 -15.75
N THR A 203 6.84 8.12 -16.83
CA THR A 203 7.20 7.64 -18.18
C THR A 203 8.53 8.25 -18.63
N GLY A 204 8.72 9.57 -18.44
CA GLY A 204 9.99 10.24 -18.77
C GLY A 204 11.19 9.73 -17.96
N LYS A 205 10.97 9.40 -16.67
CA LYS A 205 11.99 8.75 -15.83
C LYS A 205 12.32 7.35 -16.33
N TYR A 206 11.31 6.55 -16.67
CA TYR A 206 11.49 5.20 -17.19
C TYR A 206 12.29 5.20 -18.50
N GLU A 207 11.97 6.09 -19.44
CA GLU A 207 12.72 6.20 -20.70
C GLU A 207 14.17 6.67 -20.48
N THR A 208 14.41 7.59 -19.55
CA THR A 208 15.78 7.98 -19.16
C THR A 208 16.58 6.79 -18.62
N LEU A 209 16.00 6.03 -17.69
CA LEU A 209 16.63 4.83 -17.12
C LEU A 209 16.89 3.75 -18.17
N LYS A 210 15.97 3.58 -19.13
CA LYS A 210 16.14 2.64 -20.22
C LYS A 210 17.33 3.00 -21.12
N VAL A 211 17.54 4.28 -21.40
CA VAL A 211 18.73 4.75 -22.14
C VAL A 211 20.00 4.53 -21.32
N GLU A 212 19.97 4.83 -20.02
CA GLU A 212 21.10 4.59 -19.10
C GLU A 212 21.47 3.11 -19.02
N LEU A 213 20.48 2.23 -18.88
CA LEU A 213 20.68 0.77 -18.89
C LEU A 213 21.36 0.32 -20.18
N GLY A 214 20.87 0.75 -21.34
CA GLY A 214 21.48 0.41 -22.62
C GLY A 214 22.93 0.93 -22.75
N SER A 215 23.23 2.11 -22.17
CA SER A 215 24.59 2.65 -22.14
C SER A 215 25.53 1.85 -21.24
N GLU A 216 25.06 1.41 -20.06
CA GLU A 216 25.87 0.60 -19.15
C GLU A 216 26.02 -0.84 -19.67
N GLU A 217 25.01 -1.41 -20.33
CA GLU A 217 25.11 -2.70 -21.04
C GLU A 217 26.14 -2.64 -22.17
N ALA A 218 26.14 -1.58 -22.98
CA ALA A 218 27.17 -1.37 -23.99
C ALA A 218 28.58 -1.21 -23.38
N ARG A 219 28.70 -0.52 -22.23
CA ARG A 219 29.97 -0.40 -21.51
C ARG A 219 30.46 -1.74 -20.97
N LEU A 220 29.56 -2.61 -20.52
CA LEU A 220 29.91 -3.97 -20.11
C LEU A 220 30.49 -4.77 -21.27
N GLU A 221 29.85 -4.71 -22.44
CA GLU A 221 30.36 -5.35 -23.66
C GLU A 221 31.74 -4.83 -24.05
N GLU A 222 31.99 -3.53 -23.95
CA GLU A 222 33.29 -2.92 -24.23
C GLU A 222 34.37 -3.40 -23.25
N VAL A 223 34.06 -3.47 -21.96
CA VAL A 223 34.98 -3.99 -20.92
C VAL A 223 35.32 -5.45 -21.19
N GLU A 224 34.33 -6.28 -21.54
CA GLU A 224 34.54 -7.71 -21.80
C GLU A 224 35.27 -7.98 -23.13
N ALA A 225 35.09 -7.11 -24.13
CA ALA A 225 35.81 -7.19 -25.40
C ALA A 225 37.21 -6.57 -25.34
N GLY A 226 37.52 -5.82 -24.28
CA GLY A 226 38.78 -5.10 -24.11
C GLY A 226 40.00 -6.00 -23.98
N ASP A 227 41.14 -5.46 -24.43
CA ASP A 227 42.44 -6.15 -24.36
C ASP A 227 42.84 -6.47 -22.91
N GLU A 228 42.53 -5.58 -21.95
CA GLU A 228 42.83 -5.79 -20.53
C GLU A 228 42.08 -7.00 -19.95
N PHE A 229 40.81 -7.21 -20.35
CA PHE A 229 40.01 -8.34 -19.91
C PHE A 229 40.50 -9.66 -20.52
N THR A 230 40.83 -9.62 -21.81
CA THR A 230 41.43 -10.77 -22.51
C THR A 230 42.76 -11.15 -21.87
N ARG A 231 43.61 -10.16 -21.59
CA ARG A 231 44.89 -10.34 -20.90
C ARG A 231 44.71 -10.91 -19.49
N ALA A 232 43.72 -10.43 -18.73
CA ALA A 232 43.40 -10.97 -17.41
C ALA A 232 43.06 -12.46 -17.48
N ARG A 233 42.22 -12.87 -18.44
CA ARG A 233 41.87 -14.28 -18.66
C ARG A 233 43.07 -15.14 -19.06
N GLU A 234 43.92 -14.64 -19.94
CA GLU A 234 45.15 -15.34 -20.34
C GLU A 234 46.09 -15.56 -19.16
N LEU A 235 46.30 -14.52 -18.33
CA LEU A 235 47.12 -14.60 -17.13
C LEU A 235 46.54 -15.58 -16.10
N GLU A 236 45.22 -15.64 -15.92
CA GLU A 236 44.58 -16.64 -15.07
C GLU A 236 44.81 -18.07 -15.54
N GLU A 237 44.72 -18.31 -16.85
CA GLU A 237 44.96 -19.62 -17.44
C GLU A 237 46.44 -20.02 -17.31
N GLN A 238 47.35 -19.07 -17.51
CA GLN A 238 48.79 -19.25 -17.27
C GLN A 238 49.06 -19.59 -15.79
N ALA A 239 48.48 -18.84 -14.86
CA ALA A 239 48.61 -19.11 -13.43
C ALA A 239 48.06 -20.50 -13.05
N ARG A 240 46.96 -20.93 -13.68
CA ARG A 240 46.39 -22.27 -13.47
C ARG A 240 47.33 -23.36 -14.00
N THR A 241 47.89 -23.16 -15.19
CA THR A 241 48.85 -24.07 -15.81
C THR A 241 50.11 -24.23 -14.97
N LEU A 242 50.71 -23.11 -14.53
CA LEU A 242 51.91 -23.09 -13.68
C LEU A 242 51.68 -23.79 -12.33
N LYS A 243 50.52 -23.56 -11.69
CA LYS A 243 50.15 -24.32 -10.47
C LYS A 243 50.05 -25.82 -10.73
N GLY A 244 49.49 -26.22 -11.88
CA GLY A 244 49.43 -27.61 -12.31
C GLY A 244 50.83 -28.22 -12.45
N GLN A 245 51.74 -27.51 -13.13
CA GLN A 245 53.13 -27.95 -13.32
C GLN A 245 53.88 -28.06 -11.98
N ILE A 246 53.71 -27.11 -11.06
CA ILE A 246 54.31 -27.19 -9.71
C ILE A 246 53.77 -28.42 -8.96
N SER A 247 52.46 -28.67 -9.01
CA SER A 247 51.85 -29.83 -8.36
C SER A 247 52.31 -31.16 -8.97
N GLU A 248 52.53 -31.21 -10.28
CA GLU A 248 53.11 -32.37 -10.97
C GLU A 248 54.56 -32.61 -10.54
N LEU A 249 55.38 -31.55 -10.47
CA LEU A 249 56.75 -31.65 -9.94
C LEU A 249 56.78 -32.14 -8.49
N ASP A 250 55.89 -31.62 -7.63
CA ASP A 250 55.79 -32.04 -6.23
C ASP A 250 55.38 -33.53 -6.12
N SER A 251 54.49 -33.99 -7.01
CA SER A 251 54.09 -35.40 -7.09
C SER A 251 55.23 -36.30 -7.61
N ASN A 252 55.98 -35.82 -8.61
CA ASN A 252 57.16 -36.51 -9.13
C ASN A 252 58.26 -36.62 -8.06
N LEU A 253 58.47 -35.56 -7.27
CA LEU A 253 59.37 -35.56 -6.13
C LEU A 253 58.93 -36.60 -5.09
N ALA A 254 57.65 -36.64 -4.72
CA ALA A 254 57.11 -37.68 -3.84
C ALA A 254 57.35 -39.09 -4.38
N GLY A 255 57.16 -39.29 -5.69
CA GLY A 255 57.45 -40.55 -6.38
C GLY A 255 58.92 -40.97 -6.30
N LEU A 256 59.86 -40.01 -6.36
CA LEU A 256 61.30 -40.29 -6.22
C LEU A 256 61.69 -40.74 -4.81
N PHE A 257 61.02 -40.26 -3.77
CA PHE A 257 61.35 -40.64 -2.39
C PHE A 257 60.49 -41.79 -1.84
N ALA A 258 59.39 -42.15 -2.51
CA ALA A 258 58.53 -43.26 -2.11
C ALA A 258 59.26 -44.61 -1.92
N PRO A 259 60.23 -45.03 -2.77
CA PRO A 259 61.01 -46.26 -2.55
C PRO A 259 61.89 -46.23 -1.29
N LEU A 260 62.24 -45.03 -0.79
CA LEU A 260 63.07 -44.83 0.40
C LEU A 260 62.26 -44.79 1.70
N SER A 261 60.93 -44.62 1.62
CA SER A 261 60.02 -44.47 2.77
C SER A 261 60.24 -45.50 3.91
N LYS A 262 60.48 -46.76 3.56
CA LYS A 262 60.71 -47.82 4.55
C LYS A 262 62.07 -47.72 5.21
N ALA A 263 63.11 -47.35 4.46
CA ALA A 263 64.45 -47.12 4.98
C ALA A 263 64.47 -45.91 5.92
N LEU A 264 63.87 -44.79 5.48
CA LEU A 264 63.66 -43.58 6.30
C LEU A 264 62.95 -43.92 7.63
N SER A 265 61.84 -44.66 7.57
CA SER A 265 61.11 -45.09 8.78
C SER A 265 61.92 -46.02 9.70
N ARG A 266 62.84 -46.81 9.15
CA ARG A 266 63.71 -47.71 9.95
C ARG A 266 64.84 -46.93 10.60
N MET A 267 65.46 -45.99 9.88
CA MET A 267 66.48 -45.08 10.41
C MET A 267 65.93 -44.28 11.59
N GLU A 268 64.73 -43.69 11.45
CA GLU A 268 64.04 -42.97 12.53
C GLU A 268 63.81 -43.84 13.78
N LYS A 269 63.27 -45.05 13.59
CA LYS A 269 62.99 -45.98 14.71
C LYS A 269 64.26 -46.46 15.42
N GLN A 270 65.34 -46.68 14.67
CA GLN A 270 66.61 -47.12 15.23
C GLN A 270 67.34 -45.98 15.97
N ASP A 271 67.20 -44.73 15.51
CA ASP A 271 67.67 -43.54 16.22
C ASP A 271 66.89 -43.30 17.52
N GLY A 272 65.55 -43.34 17.46
CA GLY A 272 64.70 -43.16 18.65
C GLY A 272 64.82 -44.26 19.70
N SER A 273 65.32 -45.45 19.34
CA SER A 273 65.59 -46.57 20.26
C SER A 273 67.05 -46.68 20.69
N ALA A 274 67.89 -45.70 20.34
CA ALA A 274 69.34 -45.67 20.58
C ALA A 274 70.12 -46.89 20.02
N ARG A 275 69.51 -47.68 19.12
CA ARG A 275 70.18 -48.79 18.43
C ARG A 275 71.18 -48.29 17.39
N HIS A 276 70.93 -47.11 16.84
CA HIS A 276 71.89 -46.40 15.98
C HIS A 276 71.68 -44.89 16.13
N ILE A 277 72.64 -44.21 16.76
CA ILE A 277 72.56 -42.77 16.99
C ILE A 277 72.95 -42.03 15.70
N MET A 278 72.01 -41.31 15.11
CA MET A 278 72.24 -40.46 13.93
C MET A 278 72.88 -39.13 14.32
N SER A 279 73.58 -38.50 13.38
CA SER A 279 74.07 -37.14 13.56
C SER A 279 72.91 -36.13 13.64
N ALA A 280 73.14 -34.98 14.27
CA ALA A 280 72.14 -33.90 14.31
C ALA A 280 71.71 -33.45 12.89
N ASN A 281 72.65 -33.43 11.94
CA ASN A 281 72.38 -33.11 10.54
C ASN A 281 71.51 -34.19 9.87
N SER A 282 71.84 -35.47 10.05
CA SER A 282 71.07 -36.60 9.50
C SER A 282 69.65 -36.63 10.07
N ARG A 283 69.44 -36.27 11.35
CA ARG A 283 68.09 -36.12 11.94
C ARG A 283 67.30 -34.99 11.28
N LYS A 284 67.94 -33.85 11.01
CA LYS A 284 67.30 -32.70 10.34
C LYS A 284 66.86 -33.08 8.92
N VAL A 285 67.75 -33.72 8.15
CA VAL A 285 67.44 -34.20 6.79
C VAL A 285 66.33 -35.24 6.80
N LEU A 286 66.37 -36.21 7.71
CA LEU A 286 65.32 -37.22 7.87
C LEU A 286 63.95 -36.59 8.14
N LYS A 287 63.90 -35.57 9.00
CA LYS A 287 62.66 -34.85 9.30
C LYS A 287 62.13 -34.14 8.05
N ILE A 288 62.98 -33.43 7.32
CA ILE A 288 62.61 -32.74 6.08
C ILE A 288 62.07 -33.72 5.04
N LEU A 289 62.76 -34.84 4.81
CA LEU A 289 62.33 -35.88 3.86
C LEU A 289 61.01 -36.56 4.22
N LYS A 290 60.58 -36.50 5.47
CA LYS A 290 59.33 -37.09 5.94
C LYS A 290 58.18 -36.11 6.00
N ASP A 291 58.44 -34.91 6.51
CA ASP A 291 57.41 -33.95 6.89
C ASP A 291 57.24 -32.85 5.84
N GLU A 292 58.29 -32.50 5.10
CA GLU A 292 58.28 -31.38 4.16
C GLU A 292 59.20 -31.65 2.96
N LEU A 293 58.81 -32.65 2.15
CA LEU A 293 59.67 -33.21 1.11
C LEU A 293 60.16 -32.18 0.09
N VAL A 294 59.37 -31.15 -0.19
CA VAL A 294 59.74 -30.04 -1.08
C VAL A 294 60.99 -29.31 -0.57
N SER A 295 61.08 -29.07 0.74
CA SER A 295 62.24 -28.43 1.38
C SER A 295 63.51 -29.28 1.28
N ALA A 296 63.42 -30.56 0.89
CA ALA A 296 64.57 -31.40 0.65
C ALA A 296 65.40 -30.97 -0.57
N LEU A 297 64.81 -30.19 -1.49
CA LEU A 297 65.51 -29.60 -2.63
C LEU A 297 66.50 -28.49 -2.22
N ASP A 298 66.37 -27.97 -0.99
CA ASP A 298 67.22 -26.88 -0.46
C ASP A 298 68.34 -27.36 0.46
N VAL A 299 68.47 -28.67 0.65
CA VAL A 299 69.41 -29.27 1.59
C VAL A 299 70.35 -30.25 0.88
N ASP A 300 71.62 -30.25 1.25
CA ASP A 300 72.56 -31.27 0.77
C ASP A 300 72.22 -32.64 1.37
N LEU A 301 71.78 -33.55 0.51
CA LEU A 301 71.39 -34.92 0.88
C LEU A 301 72.56 -35.91 0.82
N SER A 302 73.73 -35.51 0.31
CA SER A 302 74.83 -36.41 -0.06
C SER A 302 75.29 -37.28 1.11
N CYS A 303 75.63 -36.65 2.24
CA CYS A 303 76.06 -37.37 3.45
C CYS A 303 74.98 -38.30 4.00
N PHE A 304 73.71 -37.88 3.94
CA PHE A 304 72.58 -38.68 4.43
C PHE A 304 72.30 -39.89 3.54
N LEU A 305 72.39 -39.73 2.21
CA LEU A 305 72.21 -40.80 1.25
C LEU A 305 73.37 -41.81 1.31
N VAL A 306 74.61 -41.36 1.53
CA VAL A 306 75.77 -42.24 1.76
C VAL A 306 75.60 -43.04 3.06
N GLU A 307 75.19 -42.39 4.16
CA GLU A 307 74.89 -43.08 5.43
C GLU A 307 73.78 -44.13 5.23
N MET A 308 72.70 -43.76 4.54
CA MET A 308 71.61 -44.69 4.24
C MET A 308 72.10 -45.87 3.38
N LYS A 309 72.92 -45.61 2.35
CA LYS A 309 73.45 -46.65 1.46
C LYS A 309 74.23 -47.70 2.22
N GLY A 310 75.21 -47.27 3.03
CA GLY A 310 76.02 -48.20 3.84
C GLY A 310 75.17 -49.07 4.76
N ARG A 311 74.13 -48.49 5.37
CA ARG A 311 73.21 -49.20 6.28
C ARG A 311 72.23 -50.15 5.58
N VAL A 312 71.99 -49.93 4.29
CA VAL A 312 71.21 -50.86 3.46
C VAL A 312 72.10 -52.03 3.02
N GLU A 313 73.36 -51.76 2.65
CA GLU A 313 74.34 -52.76 2.21
C GLU A 313 74.79 -53.70 3.35
N ASP A 314 75.03 -53.17 4.55
CA ASP A 314 75.45 -53.97 5.73
C ASP A 314 74.29 -54.72 6.42
N GLY A 315 73.05 -54.54 5.93
CA GLY A 315 71.85 -55.18 6.45
C GLY A 315 71.31 -54.61 7.77
N SER A 316 71.93 -53.56 8.33
CA SER A 316 71.57 -52.98 9.64
C SER A 316 70.13 -52.43 9.70
N LEU A 317 69.55 -52.04 8.57
CA LEU A 317 68.14 -51.60 8.49
C LEU A 317 67.11 -52.74 8.48
N GLY A 318 67.55 -54.00 8.36
CA GLY A 318 66.66 -55.17 8.37
C GLY A 318 65.60 -55.14 7.27
N LEU A 319 66.00 -54.71 6.06
CA LEU A 319 65.14 -54.70 4.88
C LEU A 319 65.14 -56.08 4.22
N LYS A 320 64.00 -56.49 3.65
CA LYS A 320 63.93 -57.70 2.81
C LYS A 320 64.72 -57.49 1.52
N GLN A 321 65.34 -58.54 0.97
CA GLN A 321 66.20 -58.48 -0.24
C GLN A 321 65.59 -57.64 -1.38
N GLN A 322 64.33 -57.86 -1.74
CA GLN A 322 63.66 -57.11 -2.81
C GLN A 322 63.54 -55.61 -2.50
N LYS A 323 63.34 -55.23 -1.24
CA LYS A 323 63.27 -53.82 -0.82
C LYS A 323 64.67 -53.21 -0.70
N MET A 324 65.65 -53.98 -0.25
CA MET A 324 67.06 -53.59 -0.21
C MET A 324 67.55 -53.19 -1.60
N ASN A 325 67.36 -54.04 -2.60
CA ASN A 325 67.74 -53.75 -3.99
C ASN A 325 67.07 -52.47 -4.53
N LYS A 326 65.75 -52.33 -4.34
CA LYS A 326 65.00 -51.12 -4.76
C LYS A 326 65.44 -49.85 -4.05
N THR A 327 65.82 -49.95 -2.77
CA THR A 327 66.34 -48.81 -2.00
C THR A 327 67.73 -48.43 -2.48
N LEU A 328 68.63 -49.40 -2.75
CA LEU A 328 69.97 -49.14 -3.29
C LEU A 328 69.90 -48.51 -4.69
N GLU A 329 69.10 -49.08 -5.60
CA GLU A 329 68.87 -48.53 -6.94
C GLU A 329 68.37 -47.08 -6.89
N GLN A 330 67.46 -46.77 -5.96
CA GLN A 330 66.93 -45.41 -5.82
C GLN A 330 67.94 -44.45 -5.17
N ILE A 331 68.76 -44.91 -4.22
CA ILE A 331 69.85 -44.10 -3.65
C ILE A 331 70.89 -43.79 -4.73
N ASP A 332 71.30 -44.79 -5.51
CA ASP A 332 72.25 -44.61 -6.62
C ASP A 332 71.70 -43.65 -7.67
N ARG A 333 70.40 -43.70 -7.95
CA ARG A 333 69.73 -42.74 -8.82
C ARG A 333 69.79 -41.31 -8.25
N LEU A 334 69.54 -41.12 -6.96
CA LEU A 334 69.55 -39.79 -6.33
C LEU A 334 70.96 -39.22 -6.14
N VAL A 335 71.97 -40.07 -5.95
CA VAL A 335 73.38 -39.68 -5.79
C VAL A 335 74.07 -39.48 -7.14
N GLY A 336 73.74 -40.31 -8.14
CA GLY A 336 74.42 -40.34 -9.44
C GLY A 336 73.79 -39.51 -10.55
N THR A 337 72.70 -38.78 -10.29
CA THR A 337 72.06 -37.95 -11.32
C THR A 337 71.68 -36.56 -10.80
N ASP A 338 71.79 -35.54 -11.65
CA ASP A 338 71.35 -34.16 -11.37
C ASP A 338 69.81 -34.01 -11.31
N VAL A 339 69.07 -35.09 -11.02
CA VAL A 339 67.60 -35.11 -11.02
C VAL A 339 67.04 -34.11 -10.01
N LEU A 340 67.60 -34.05 -8.80
CA LEU A 340 67.13 -33.13 -7.76
C LEU A 340 67.43 -31.66 -8.11
N LEU A 341 68.62 -31.39 -8.67
CA LEU A 341 68.97 -30.04 -9.13
C LEU A 341 68.06 -29.57 -10.28
N ARG A 342 67.72 -30.46 -11.21
CA ARG A 342 66.76 -30.15 -12.28
C ARG A 342 65.36 -29.88 -11.75
N LEU A 343 64.83 -30.73 -10.87
CA LEU A 343 63.52 -30.53 -10.26
C LEU A 343 63.46 -29.23 -9.46
N LYS A 344 64.52 -28.92 -8.70
CA LYS A 344 64.66 -27.64 -8.00
C LYS A 344 64.58 -26.46 -8.96
N SER A 345 65.44 -26.44 -9.98
CA SER A 345 65.50 -25.34 -10.94
C SER A 345 64.17 -25.15 -11.70
N GLN A 346 63.51 -26.25 -12.09
CA GLN A 346 62.19 -26.19 -12.73
C GLN A 346 61.11 -25.63 -11.80
N ARG A 347 61.09 -26.09 -10.55
CA ARG A 347 60.10 -25.65 -9.56
C ARG A 347 60.29 -24.18 -9.18
N GLU A 348 61.53 -23.74 -8.97
CA GLU A 348 61.86 -22.33 -8.74
C GLU A 348 61.46 -21.47 -9.93
N GLY A 349 61.73 -21.94 -11.15
CA GLY A 349 61.30 -21.29 -12.40
C GLY A 349 59.78 -21.07 -12.45
N TYR A 350 59.00 -22.15 -12.34
CA TYR A 350 57.54 -22.06 -12.35
C TYR A 350 56.97 -21.24 -11.19
N SER A 351 57.60 -21.31 -10.01
CA SER A 351 57.15 -20.55 -8.84
C SER A 351 57.42 -19.05 -9.01
N SER A 352 58.56 -18.67 -9.60
CA SER A 352 58.89 -17.28 -9.93
C SER A 352 57.97 -16.74 -11.01
N GLU A 353 57.70 -17.52 -12.06
CA GLU A 353 56.78 -17.14 -13.14
C GLU A 353 55.36 -16.97 -12.61
N LEU A 354 54.89 -17.89 -11.75
CA LEU A 354 53.59 -17.79 -11.10
C LEU A 354 53.48 -16.54 -10.21
N ALA A 355 54.55 -16.18 -9.50
CA ALA A 355 54.59 -14.95 -8.71
C ALA A 355 54.50 -13.70 -9.60
N GLY A 356 55.18 -13.69 -10.75
CA GLY A 356 55.09 -12.62 -11.75
C GLY A 356 53.68 -12.47 -12.32
N VAL A 357 53.09 -13.57 -12.81
CA VAL A 357 51.73 -13.60 -13.36
C VAL A 357 50.70 -13.13 -12.33
N ARG A 358 50.86 -13.52 -11.05
CA ARG A 358 49.99 -13.04 -9.97
C ARG A 358 50.14 -11.55 -9.70
N GLY A 359 51.37 -11.04 -9.69
CA GLY A 359 51.62 -9.61 -9.54
C GLY A 359 51.01 -8.79 -10.69
N GLU A 360 51.08 -9.29 -11.92
CA GLU A 360 50.39 -8.68 -13.08
C GLU A 360 48.86 -8.68 -12.87
N LEU A 361 48.28 -9.83 -12.49
CA LEU A 361 46.84 -9.94 -12.22
C LEU A 361 46.35 -8.99 -11.12
N GLU A 362 47.10 -8.84 -10.04
CA GLU A 362 46.78 -7.91 -8.94
C GLU A 362 46.84 -6.44 -9.38
N GLY A 363 47.61 -6.13 -10.43
CA GLY A 363 47.70 -4.79 -11.01
C GLY A 363 46.56 -4.43 -11.96
N LEU A 364 45.80 -5.42 -12.47
CA LEU A 364 44.71 -5.16 -13.40
C LEU A 364 43.47 -4.62 -12.67
N THR A 365 42.80 -3.65 -13.29
CA THR A 365 41.60 -3.02 -12.71
C THR A 365 40.31 -3.43 -13.39
N VAL A 366 40.41 -4.14 -14.51
CA VAL A 366 39.28 -4.54 -15.36
C VAL A 366 38.18 -5.30 -14.64
N TYR A 367 38.50 -6.17 -13.68
CA TYR A 367 37.47 -6.87 -12.90
C TYR A 367 36.71 -5.97 -11.95
N ARG A 368 37.40 -4.98 -11.36
CA ARG A 368 36.74 -3.97 -10.53
C ARG A 368 35.81 -3.11 -11.36
N GLU A 369 36.26 -2.71 -12.55
CA GLU A 369 35.42 -1.96 -13.49
C GLU A 369 34.20 -2.76 -13.93
N LYS A 370 34.39 -4.04 -14.32
CA LYS A 370 33.31 -4.94 -14.67
C LYS A 370 32.25 -5.04 -13.56
N THR A 371 32.68 -5.31 -12.32
CA THR A 371 31.75 -5.40 -11.18
C THR A 371 31.01 -4.07 -10.96
N GLN A 372 31.67 -2.93 -11.10
CA GLN A 372 31.01 -1.63 -10.99
C GLN A 372 29.95 -1.40 -12.09
N VAL A 373 30.19 -1.85 -13.32
CA VAL A 373 29.20 -1.80 -14.41
C VAL A 373 28.02 -2.73 -14.08
N GLU A 374 28.29 -3.97 -13.67
CA GLU A 374 27.26 -4.95 -13.32
C GLU A 374 26.36 -4.47 -12.16
N ASP A 375 26.96 -3.83 -11.15
CA ASP A 375 26.24 -3.23 -10.03
C ASP A 375 25.31 -2.10 -10.50
N ARG A 376 25.79 -1.22 -11.38
CA ARG A 376 24.98 -0.13 -11.97
C ARG A 376 23.84 -0.65 -12.82
N ILE A 377 24.09 -1.67 -13.66
CA ILE A 377 23.04 -2.35 -14.44
C ILE A 377 21.96 -2.90 -13.50
N SER A 378 22.38 -3.55 -12.42
CA SER A 378 21.47 -4.13 -11.42
C SER A 378 20.66 -3.05 -10.70
N GLU A 379 21.30 -1.94 -10.30
CA GLU A 379 20.63 -0.79 -9.71
C GLU A 379 19.60 -0.17 -10.68
N CYS A 380 19.99 0.06 -11.94
CA CYS A 380 19.13 0.63 -12.96
C CYS A 380 17.88 -0.23 -13.19
N ARG A 381 18.04 -1.56 -13.31
CA ARG A 381 16.92 -2.51 -13.44
C ARG A 381 15.97 -2.45 -12.23
N ASN A 382 16.51 -2.45 -11.01
CA ASN A 382 15.69 -2.35 -9.80
C ASN A 382 14.88 -1.03 -9.75
N VAL A 383 15.50 0.09 -10.13
CA VAL A 383 14.80 1.39 -10.17
C VAL A 383 13.75 1.41 -11.28
N MET A 384 14.03 0.82 -12.45
CA MET A 384 13.08 0.66 -13.54
C MET A 384 11.85 -0.14 -13.11
N ASP A 385 12.03 -1.31 -12.50
CA ASP A 385 10.93 -2.15 -12.01
C ASP A 385 10.05 -1.39 -11.01
N SER A 386 10.68 -0.66 -10.08
CA SER A 386 9.94 0.15 -9.10
C SER A 386 9.18 1.32 -9.74
N THR A 387 9.71 1.88 -10.83
CA THR A 387 9.10 2.99 -11.58
C THR A 387 7.93 2.48 -12.42
N GLU A 388 8.07 1.32 -13.05
CA GLU A 388 7.02 0.65 -13.81
C GLU A 388 5.83 0.29 -12.91
N GLN A 389 6.08 -0.28 -11.72
CA GLN A 389 5.01 -0.56 -10.75
C GLN A 389 4.24 0.71 -10.33
N LYS A 390 4.95 1.81 -10.08
CA LYS A 390 4.32 3.11 -9.77
C LYS A 390 3.52 3.65 -10.95
N LEU A 391 4.05 3.53 -12.17
CA LEU A 391 3.39 3.96 -13.40
C LEU A 391 2.08 3.20 -13.62
N ASP A 392 2.10 1.88 -13.42
CA ASP A 392 0.92 1.02 -13.53
C ASP A 392 -0.13 1.33 -12.47
N ALA A 393 0.29 1.55 -11.23
CA ALA A 393 -0.61 1.96 -10.15
C ALA A 393 -1.31 3.30 -10.48
N GLU A 394 -0.53 4.29 -10.93
CA GLU A 394 -1.06 5.61 -11.28
C GLU A 394 -2.02 5.55 -12.49
N LYS A 395 -1.69 4.76 -13.52
CA LYS A 395 -2.57 4.53 -14.68
C LYS A 395 -3.90 3.90 -14.27
N ARG A 396 -3.88 2.92 -13.37
CA ARG A 396 -5.10 2.28 -12.85
C ARG A 396 -5.95 3.27 -12.06
N GLU A 397 -5.33 4.09 -11.22
CA GLU A 397 -6.04 5.09 -10.43
C GLU A 397 -6.68 6.17 -11.30
N VAL A 398 -5.96 6.70 -12.28
CA VAL A 398 -6.52 7.66 -13.25
C VAL A 398 -7.66 7.04 -14.05
N ALA A 399 -7.56 5.77 -14.46
CA ALA A 399 -8.64 5.08 -15.15
C ALA A 399 -9.87 4.87 -14.26
N ARG A 400 -9.67 4.53 -12.99
CA ARG A 400 -10.72 4.39 -11.97
C ARG A 400 -11.45 5.73 -11.77
N LEU A 401 -10.71 6.80 -11.53
CA LEU A 401 -11.26 8.16 -11.36
C LEU A 401 -12.05 8.61 -12.59
N LYS A 402 -11.53 8.39 -13.80
CA LYS A 402 -12.26 8.73 -15.04
C LYS A 402 -13.60 8.00 -15.13
N LYS A 403 -13.62 6.71 -14.79
CA LYS A 403 -14.84 5.91 -14.82
C LYS A 403 -15.85 6.38 -13.76
N GLU A 404 -15.39 6.59 -12.53
CA GLU A 404 -16.24 7.05 -11.42
C GLU A 404 -16.83 8.44 -11.70
N VAL A 405 -16.02 9.35 -12.26
CA VAL A 405 -16.50 10.65 -12.73
C VAL A 405 -17.60 10.48 -13.79
N GLU A 406 -17.41 9.61 -14.79
CA GLU A 406 -18.42 9.41 -15.84
C GLU A 406 -19.72 8.81 -15.30
N GLU A 407 -19.63 7.86 -14.36
CA GLU A 407 -20.79 7.29 -13.67
C GLU A 407 -21.54 8.37 -12.89
N MET A 408 -20.84 9.19 -12.10
CA MET A 408 -21.46 10.30 -11.36
C MET A 408 -22.08 11.36 -12.28
N LYS A 409 -21.43 11.69 -13.41
CA LYS A 409 -22.00 12.60 -14.41
C LYS A 409 -23.33 12.09 -14.95
N SER A 410 -23.39 10.80 -15.30
CA SER A 410 -24.61 10.18 -15.80
C SER A 410 -25.72 10.13 -14.74
N GLY A 411 -25.36 9.89 -13.47
CA GLY A 411 -26.29 9.96 -12.35
C GLY A 411 -26.83 11.38 -12.15
N LEU A 412 -25.94 12.37 -12.14
CA LEU A 412 -26.30 13.78 -12.03
C LEU A 412 -27.24 14.22 -13.16
N ASP A 413 -26.97 13.86 -14.41
CA ASP A 413 -27.84 14.20 -15.54
C ASP A 413 -29.25 13.55 -15.41
N SER A 414 -29.31 12.32 -14.90
CA SER A 414 -30.58 11.63 -14.62
C SER A 414 -31.36 12.33 -13.51
N ASP A 415 -30.72 12.59 -12.36
CA ASP A 415 -31.36 13.20 -11.19
C ASP A 415 -31.87 14.61 -11.51
N LEU A 416 -31.09 15.40 -12.26
CA LEU A 416 -31.52 16.70 -12.77
C LEU A 416 -32.78 16.58 -13.63
N SER A 417 -32.81 15.61 -14.54
CA SER A 417 -33.95 15.42 -15.44
C SER A 417 -35.20 14.97 -14.70
N ASP A 418 -35.05 14.07 -13.73
CA ASP A 418 -36.12 13.52 -12.92
C ASP A 418 -36.73 14.58 -11.98
N ILE A 419 -35.90 15.36 -11.28
CA ILE A 419 -36.36 16.39 -10.32
C ILE A 419 -37.08 17.54 -11.04
N PHE A 420 -36.51 18.02 -12.14
CA PHE A 420 -37.04 19.20 -12.83
C PHE A 420 -38.04 18.87 -13.94
N GLY A 421 -38.18 17.59 -14.31
CA GLY A 421 -39.07 17.14 -15.38
C GLY A 421 -38.71 17.71 -16.75
N LYS A 422 -37.40 17.95 -16.98
CA LYS A 422 -36.87 18.57 -18.20
C LYS A 422 -35.74 17.71 -18.74
N ASP A 423 -35.62 17.64 -20.07
CA ASP A 423 -34.46 17.03 -20.72
C ASP A 423 -33.25 17.98 -20.53
N ILE A 424 -32.39 17.65 -19.57
CA ILE A 424 -31.23 18.45 -19.18
C ILE A 424 -29.95 17.73 -19.59
N GLU A 425 -29.05 18.46 -20.25
CA GLU A 425 -27.71 17.99 -20.58
C GLU A 425 -26.64 18.93 -20.03
N VAL A 426 -25.68 18.36 -19.33
CA VAL A 426 -24.58 19.12 -18.74
C VAL A 426 -23.32 18.97 -19.57
N GLY A 427 -22.73 20.10 -19.98
CA GLY A 427 -21.43 20.17 -20.63
C GLY A 427 -20.31 20.18 -19.59
N TYR A 428 -19.68 19.01 -19.40
CA TYR A 428 -18.63 18.75 -18.40
C TYR A 428 -17.21 19.12 -18.82
#